data_AF-Q2RXV6-F1
#
_entry.id   AF-Q2RXV6-F1
#
_cell.length_a   1.000
_cell.length_b   1.000
_cell.length_c   1.000
_cell.angle_alpha   90.00
_cell.angle_beta   90.00
_cell.angle_gamma   90.00
#
_symmetry.space_group_name_H-M   'P 1'
#
loop_
_entity.id
_entity.type
_entity.pdbx_description
1 polymer ?
#
loop_
_entity_poly.entity_id
_entity_poly.type
_entity_poly.pdbx_seq_one_letter_code
_entity_poly.pdbx_strand_id
1 'polypeptide(L)'
;MARRKPEPRRVIARSSSDDKRRLRDPVPPESWLLDLASRASFAGHPKHKWDPLAFGLPLFSGERPDATYCDHHARFTPADQARIPDLLRRGILAGLIGSIDTHGDPTLLWTVDDTGWIYEGRITIPGRALYHAYPVLPREAIARAVIARYLPYAYEPQAKNLVPSAQFLQDRYS
;
A
#
# COMPACT_ATOMS: atom_id res chain seq x y z
N MET A 1 -43.29 14.43 -1.83
CA MET A 1 -42.11 14.29 -2.72
C MET A 1 -40.88 14.01 -1.85
N ALA A 2 -40.35 12.78 -1.88
CA ALA A 2 -39.17 12.42 -1.10
C ALA A 2 -37.92 13.12 -1.69
N ARG A 3 -37.21 13.88 -0.85
CA ARG A 3 -35.96 14.56 -1.24
C ARG A 3 -34.91 13.49 -1.57
N ARG A 4 -34.58 13.32 -2.86
CA ARG A 4 -33.44 12.50 -3.29
C ARG A 4 -32.17 13.10 -2.68
N LYS A 5 -31.44 12.29 -1.93
CA LYS A 5 -30.11 12.64 -1.42
C LYS A 5 -29.22 12.98 -2.63
N PRO A 6 -28.55 14.14 -2.67
CA PRO A 6 -27.66 14.48 -3.77
C PRO A 6 -26.58 13.41 -3.89
N GLU A 7 -26.19 13.07 -5.11
CA GLU A 7 -25.10 12.13 -5.32
C GLU A 7 -23.85 12.60 -4.56
N PRO A 8 -23.14 11.68 -3.88
CA PRO A 8 -21.92 12.05 -3.20
C PRO A 8 -20.96 12.68 -4.22
N ARG A 9 -20.47 13.87 -3.86
CA ARG A 9 -19.49 14.61 -4.65
C ARG A 9 -18.35 13.66 -4.99
N ARG A 10 -18.05 13.46 -6.28
CA ARG A 10 -16.88 12.69 -6.73
C ARG A 10 -15.62 13.40 -6.23
N VAL A 11 -15.06 12.91 -5.13
CA VAL A 11 -13.88 13.49 -4.51
C VAL A 11 -12.66 12.96 -5.26
N ILE A 12 -12.18 13.76 -6.22
CA ILE A 12 -11.03 13.45 -7.10
C ILE A 12 -9.70 13.37 -6.32
N ALA A 13 -9.68 13.77 -5.05
CA ALA A 13 -8.53 13.69 -4.18
C ALA A 13 -8.90 13.06 -2.84
N ARG A 14 -8.36 11.87 -2.53
CA ARG A 14 -8.40 11.26 -1.19
C ARG A 14 -7.57 12.11 -0.22
N SER A 15 -8.06 13.33 0.05
CA SER A 15 -7.39 14.38 0.82
C SER A 15 -7.87 14.44 2.25
N SER A 16 -8.86 13.62 2.66
CA SER A 16 -9.24 13.57 4.06
C SER A 16 -8.15 12.84 4.84
N SER A 17 -7.74 13.47 5.94
CA SER A 17 -7.03 12.82 7.04
C SER A 17 -7.99 11.85 7.74
N ASP A 18 -8.52 10.86 6.99
CA ASP A 18 -9.36 9.82 7.56
C ASP A 18 -8.56 9.17 8.68
N ASP A 19 -9.08 9.26 9.90
CA ASP A 19 -8.40 8.80 11.11
C ASP A 19 -8.05 7.30 11.07
N LYS A 20 -8.67 6.57 10.13
CA LYS A 20 -8.44 5.16 9.83
C LYS A 20 -7.24 4.89 8.92
N ARG A 21 -6.77 5.89 8.17
CA ARG A 21 -5.67 5.79 7.21
C ARG A 21 -4.43 6.53 7.74
N ARG A 22 -3.96 6.10 8.90
CA ARG A 22 -2.78 6.64 9.59
C ARG A 22 -1.79 5.52 9.89
N LEU A 23 -0.50 5.87 9.84
CA LEU A 23 0.54 4.99 10.34
C LEU A 23 0.39 4.82 11.85
N ARG A 24 0.68 3.62 12.33
CA ARG A 24 0.77 3.28 13.74
C ARG A 24 1.93 4.06 14.38
N ASP A 25 1.67 4.60 15.56
CA ASP A 25 2.65 5.29 16.39
C ASP A 25 2.29 5.01 17.87
N PRO A 26 3.24 4.51 18.71
CA PRO A 26 4.61 4.15 18.37
C PRO A 26 4.71 2.95 17.41
N VAL A 27 5.84 2.82 16.71
CA VAL A 27 6.15 1.65 15.87
C VAL A 27 6.19 0.39 16.77
N PRO A 28 5.59 -0.74 16.34
CA PRO A 28 5.66 -1.99 17.09
C PRO A 28 7.09 -2.48 17.34
N PRO A 29 7.30 -3.31 18.39
CA PRO A 29 8.60 -3.94 18.62
C PRO A 29 9.06 -4.77 17.41
N GLU A 30 10.38 -4.87 17.22
CA GLU A 30 10.98 -5.61 16.11
C GLU A 30 10.48 -7.06 16.02
N SER A 31 10.33 -7.76 17.15
CA SER A 31 9.81 -9.13 17.18
C SER A 31 8.40 -9.24 16.60
N TRP A 32 7.54 -8.25 16.81
CA TRP A 32 6.21 -8.19 16.24
C TRP A 32 6.26 -7.95 14.72
N LEU A 33 7.15 -7.07 14.27
CA LEU A 33 7.35 -6.81 12.84
C LEU A 33 7.89 -8.06 12.13
N LEU A 34 8.83 -8.78 12.74
CA LEU A 34 9.38 -10.02 12.22
C LEU A 34 8.33 -11.13 12.13
N ASP A 35 7.48 -11.28 13.15
CA ASP A 35 6.35 -12.23 13.12
C ASP A 35 5.42 -11.93 11.95
N LEU A 36 4.93 -10.70 11.86
CA LEU A 36 4.03 -10.30 10.78
C LEU A 36 4.69 -10.48 9.41
N ALA A 37 5.96 -10.07 9.26
CA ALA A 37 6.71 -10.20 8.02
C ALA A 37 6.95 -11.66 7.59
N SER A 38 6.92 -12.61 8.52
CA SER A 38 7.09 -14.04 8.21
C SER A 38 5.85 -14.69 7.61
N ARG A 39 4.66 -14.13 7.89
CA ARG A 39 3.36 -14.72 7.55
C ARG A 39 2.50 -13.88 6.63
N ALA A 40 2.81 -12.59 6.47
CA ALA A 40 2.09 -11.71 5.55
C ALA A 40 2.22 -12.20 4.12
N SER A 41 1.09 -12.26 3.42
CA SER A 41 0.99 -12.77 2.05
C SER A 41 0.13 -11.86 1.19
N PHE A 42 0.19 -12.07 -0.12
CA PHE A 42 -0.50 -11.23 -1.10
C PHE A 42 -1.43 -12.05 -2.01
N ALA A 43 -2.60 -11.49 -2.29
CA ALA A 43 -3.46 -11.94 -3.38
C ALA A 43 -3.87 -10.72 -4.22
N GLY A 44 -3.61 -10.79 -5.53
CA GLY A 44 -4.00 -9.74 -6.46
C GLY A 44 -5.52 -9.53 -6.46
N HIS A 45 -5.96 -8.28 -6.65
CA HIS A 45 -7.38 -7.94 -6.72
C HIS A 45 -7.70 -7.25 -8.06
N PRO A 46 -8.67 -7.75 -8.85
CA PRO A 46 -8.88 -7.31 -10.23
C PRO A 46 -9.34 -5.85 -10.35
N LYS A 47 -9.99 -5.30 -9.32
CA LYS A 47 -10.34 -3.86 -9.22
C LYS A 47 -9.14 -2.92 -9.45
N HIS A 48 -7.94 -3.34 -9.06
CA HIS A 48 -6.72 -2.54 -9.10
C HIS A 48 -5.76 -2.90 -10.24
N LYS A 49 -6.26 -3.67 -11.23
CA LYS A 49 -5.57 -3.96 -12.48
C LYS A 49 -6.35 -3.37 -13.64
N TRP A 50 -5.64 -2.70 -14.54
CA TRP A 50 -6.16 -2.24 -15.82
C TRP A 50 -6.43 -3.43 -16.72
N ASP A 51 -5.49 -4.39 -16.79
CA ASP A 51 -5.67 -5.69 -17.43
C ASP A 51 -5.55 -6.83 -16.39
N PRO A 52 -6.66 -7.21 -15.72
CA PRO A 52 -6.64 -8.30 -14.73
C PRO A 52 -6.23 -9.66 -15.29
N LEU A 53 -6.55 -9.95 -16.56
CA LEU A 53 -6.30 -11.27 -17.15
C LEU A 53 -4.81 -11.54 -17.31
N ALA A 54 -4.01 -10.51 -17.62
CA ALA A 54 -2.54 -10.61 -17.65
C ALA A 54 -1.93 -11.05 -16.30
N PHE A 55 -2.65 -10.86 -15.19
CA PHE A 55 -2.24 -11.29 -13.84
C PHE A 55 -2.91 -12.60 -13.41
N GLY A 56 -3.62 -13.30 -14.30
CA GLY A 56 -4.40 -14.49 -13.97
C GLY A 56 -5.61 -14.21 -13.07
N LEU A 57 -6.11 -12.96 -13.04
CA LEU A 57 -7.26 -12.56 -12.25
C LEU A 57 -8.52 -12.48 -13.12
N PRO A 58 -9.72 -12.70 -12.56
CA PRO A 58 -10.97 -12.54 -13.30
C PRO A 58 -11.21 -11.08 -13.70
N LEU A 59 -12.01 -10.85 -14.74
CA LEU A 59 -12.47 -9.51 -15.09
C LEU A 59 -13.26 -8.89 -13.94
N PHE A 60 -13.09 -7.59 -13.73
CA PHE A 60 -13.88 -6.84 -12.75
C PHE A 60 -15.01 -6.10 -13.45
N SER A 61 -16.26 -6.44 -13.10
CA SER A 61 -17.49 -5.89 -13.67
C SER A 61 -18.13 -4.77 -12.84
N GLY A 62 -17.53 -4.39 -11.70
CA GLY A 62 -18.03 -3.32 -10.85
C GLY A 62 -17.59 -1.92 -11.26
N GLU A 63 -18.15 -0.90 -10.60
CA GLU A 63 -17.73 0.49 -10.80
C GLU A 63 -16.30 0.75 -10.31
N ARG A 64 -15.60 1.65 -11.01
CA ARG A 64 -14.20 2.04 -10.73
C ARG A 64 -14.05 3.56 -10.55
N PRO A 65 -14.80 4.21 -9.63
CA PRO A 65 -14.78 5.67 -9.52
C PRO A 65 -13.40 6.23 -9.10
N ASP A 66 -12.63 5.46 -8.31
CA ASP A 66 -11.35 5.89 -7.72
C ASP A 66 -10.22 4.87 -7.93
N ALA A 67 -10.25 4.10 -9.02
CA ALA A 67 -9.30 3.01 -9.20
C ALA A 67 -7.89 3.53 -9.54
N THR A 68 -6.95 3.30 -8.63
CA THR A 68 -5.53 3.35 -8.95
C THR A 68 -5.07 1.96 -9.39
N TYR A 69 -4.62 1.88 -10.63
CA TYR A 69 -4.13 0.65 -11.26
C TYR A 69 -2.63 0.46 -11.06
N CYS A 70 -2.21 -0.73 -10.62
CA CYS A 70 -0.80 -1.07 -10.42
C CYS A 70 -0.03 -1.11 -11.76
N ASP A 71 -0.64 -1.68 -12.79
CA ASP A 71 -0.08 -1.88 -14.11
C ASP A 71 -0.09 -0.61 -14.97
N HIS A 72 -1.15 0.21 -14.90
CA HIS A 72 -1.21 1.45 -15.68
C HIS A 72 -0.43 2.60 -15.05
N HIS A 73 -0.58 2.86 -13.74
CA HIS A 73 0.07 4.00 -13.10
C HIS A 73 1.49 3.67 -12.66
N ALA A 74 1.65 2.54 -11.95
CA ALA A 74 2.92 2.14 -11.39
C ALA A 74 3.77 1.26 -12.32
N ARG A 75 3.25 0.92 -13.51
CA ARG A 75 3.90 0.05 -14.50
C ARG A 75 4.29 -1.31 -13.93
N PHE A 76 3.57 -1.77 -12.90
CA PHE A 76 3.79 -3.07 -12.27
C PHE A 76 3.29 -4.17 -13.21
N THR A 77 4.18 -5.01 -13.71
CA THR A 77 3.91 -6.07 -14.68
C THR A 77 3.74 -7.44 -14.01
N PRO A 78 3.29 -8.48 -14.73
CA PRO A 78 3.25 -9.84 -14.19
C PRO A 78 4.62 -10.37 -13.73
N ALA A 79 5.72 -9.94 -14.37
CA ALA A 79 7.07 -10.33 -13.99
C ALA A 79 7.46 -9.78 -12.60
N ASP A 80 6.88 -8.65 -12.20
CA ASP A 80 7.14 -8.04 -10.89
C ASP A 80 6.51 -8.79 -9.72
N GLN A 81 5.60 -9.75 -9.98
CA GLN A 81 4.93 -10.52 -8.93
C GLN A 81 5.91 -11.28 -8.03
N ALA A 82 7.05 -11.71 -8.57
CA ALA A 82 8.09 -12.38 -7.81
C ALA A 82 8.68 -11.50 -6.69
N ARG A 83 8.60 -10.17 -6.80
CA ARG A 83 9.14 -9.21 -5.82
C ARG A 83 8.16 -8.88 -4.70
N ILE A 84 6.90 -9.30 -4.81
CA ILE A 84 5.84 -8.94 -3.85
C ILE A 84 6.16 -9.38 -2.40
N PRO A 85 6.67 -10.59 -2.14
CA PRO A 85 7.03 -10.99 -0.77
C PRO A 85 8.07 -10.06 -0.15
N ASP A 86 9.09 -9.67 -0.91
CA ASP A 86 10.15 -8.76 -0.45
C ASP A 86 9.61 -7.35 -0.21
N LEU A 87 8.71 -6.86 -1.07
CA LEU A 87 8.04 -5.58 -0.88
C LEU A 87 7.16 -5.58 0.39
N LEU A 88 6.37 -6.63 0.62
CA LEU A 88 5.58 -6.75 1.85
C LEU A 88 6.49 -6.74 3.08
N ARG A 89 7.52 -7.60 3.08
CA ARG A 89 8.50 -7.69 4.17
C ARG A 89 9.17 -6.34 4.44
N ARG A 90 9.65 -5.66 3.40
CA ARG A 90 10.28 -4.33 3.49
C ARG A 90 9.37 -3.32 4.17
N GLY A 91 8.12 -3.21 3.73
CA GLY A 91 7.15 -2.28 4.31
C GLY A 91 6.89 -2.55 5.79
N ILE A 92 6.73 -3.83 6.14
CA ILE A 92 6.52 -4.26 7.52
C ILE A 92 7.75 -3.94 8.38
N LEU A 93 8.95 -4.30 7.95
CA LEU A 93 10.18 -4.05 8.72
C LEU A 93 10.51 -2.55 8.85
N ALA A 94 10.12 -1.73 7.88
CA ALA A 94 10.19 -0.28 7.98
C ALA A 94 9.12 0.35 8.91
N GLY A 95 8.27 -0.47 9.55
CA GLY A 95 7.21 0.00 10.44
C GLY A 95 6.07 0.73 9.71
N LEU A 96 5.90 0.48 8.41
CA LEU A 96 4.87 1.11 7.58
C LEU A 96 3.51 0.41 7.76
N ILE A 97 2.99 0.41 8.99
CA ILE A 97 1.82 -0.36 9.41
C ILE A 97 0.70 0.59 9.85
N GLY A 98 -0.55 0.24 9.57
CA GLY A 98 -1.74 0.99 10.00
C GLY A 98 -2.04 0.85 11.49
N SER A 99 -2.73 1.84 12.07
CA SER A 99 -3.05 1.82 13.51
C SER A 99 -4.20 0.88 13.91
N ILE A 100 -4.98 0.37 12.96
CA ILE A 100 -6.19 -0.42 13.24
C ILE A 100 -5.90 -1.89 12.94
N ASP A 101 -6.13 -2.76 13.93
CA ASP A 101 -6.05 -4.20 13.79
C ASP A 101 -7.42 -4.84 13.67
N THR A 102 -7.47 -5.96 12.95
CA THR A 102 -8.61 -6.87 12.88
C THR A 102 -8.07 -8.28 12.97
N HIS A 103 -8.53 -9.05 13.97
CA HIS A 103 -8.03 -10.41 14.25
C HIS A 103 -6.49 -10.49 14.41
N GLY A 104 -5.90 -9.47 15.03
CA GLY A 104 -4.44 -9.41 15.29
C GLY A 104 -3.59 -8.95 14.12
N ASP A 105 -4.19 -8.70 12.95
CA ASP A 105 -3.49 -8.20 11.77
C ASP A 105 -3.84 -6.74 11.49
N PRO A 106 -2.87 -5.91 11.07
CA PRO A 106 -3.17 -4.55 10.69
C PRO A 106 -4.03 -4.53 9.42
N THR A 107 -5.07 -3.70 9.46
CA THR A 107 -6.00 -3.56 8.32
C THR A 107 -5.36 -2.89 7.10
N LEU A 108 -4.33 -2.08 7.34
CA LEU A 108 -3.55 -1.37 6.34
C LEU A 108 -2.06 -1.58 6.58
N LEU A 109 -1.29 -1.64 5.51
CA LEU A 109 0.16 -1.49 5.50
C LEU A 109 0.59 -0.72 4.25
N TRP A 110 1.82 -0.23 4.24
CA TRP A 110 2.42 0.40 3.07
C TRP A 110 3.79 -0.19 2.79
N THR A 111 4.24 -0.06 1.55
CA THR A 111 5.60 -0.40 1.15
C THR A 111 6.10 0.53 0.07
N VAL A 112 7.42 0.62 -0.08
CA VAL A 112 8.10 1.42 -1.10
C VAL A 112 8.87 0.49 -2.03
N ASP A 113 8.52 0.55 -3.30
CA ASP A 113 9.18 -0.18 -4.37
C ASP A 113 10.49 0.47 -4.80
N ASP A 114 11.36 -0.30 -5.44
CA ASP A 114 12.65 0.16 -5.98
C ASP A 114 12.48 1.28 -7.02
N THR A 115 11.28 1.41 -7.59
CA THR A 115 10.89 2.47 -8.53
C THR A 115 10.38 3.75 -7.85
N GLY A 116 10.43 3.79 -6.51
CA GLY A 116 9.93 4.88 -5.68
C GLY A 116 8.42 4.88 -5.47
N TRP A 117 7.66 3.93 -6.05
CA TRP A 117 6.22 3.86 -5.84
C TRP A 117 5.87 3.40 -4.42
N ILE A 118 4.95 4.13 -3.78
CA ILE A 118 4.31 3.67 -2.56
C ILE A 118 3.11 2.80 -2.95
N TYR A 119 3.00 1.62 -2.35
CA TYR A 119 1.81 0.79 -2.42
C TYR A 119 1.11 0.75 -1.07
N GLU A 120 -0.22 0.88 -1.07
CA GLU A 120 -1.07 0.66 0.10
C GLU A 120 -1.66 -0.75 0.01
N GLY A 121 -1.27 -1.60 0.96
CA GLY A 121 -1.88 -2.89 1.21
C GLY A 121 -3.11 -2.76 2.08
N ARG A 122 -4.21 -3.40 1.68
CA ARG A 122 -5.43 -3.57 2.46
C ARG A 122 -5.63 -5.03 2.75
N ILE A 123 -6.04 -5.34 3.98
CA ILE A 123 -6.28 -6.72 4.37
C ILE A 123 -7.48 -7.29 3.61
N THR A 124 -7.30 -8.47 3.04
CA THR A 124 -8.31 -9.28 2.35
C THR A 124 -8.88 -10.34 3.29
N ILE A 125 -8.01 -11.04 4.03
CA ILE A 125 -8.41 -12.07 5.01
C ILE A 125 -7.72 -11.79 6.35
N PRO A 126 -8.43 -11.15 7.30
CA PRO A 126 -7.95 -11.00 8.67
C PRO A 126 -7.65 -12.33 9.37
N GLY A 127 -6.64 -12.35 10.25
CA GLY A 127 -6.14 -13.54 10.94
C GLY A 127 -5.22 -14.42 10.09
N ARG A 128 -5.13 -14.16 8.78
CA ARG A 128 -4.19 -14.82 7.85
C ARG A 128 -3.18 -13.86 7.23
N ALA A 129 -3.23 -12.57 7.60
CA ALA A 129 -2.39 -11.52 7.03
C ALA A 129 -2.32 -11.56 5.49
N LEU A 130 -3.45 -11.83 4.82
CA LEU A 130 -3.53 -11.81 3.36
C LEU A 130 -3.95 -10.42 2.91
N TYR A 131 -3.14 -9.75 2.09
CA TYR A 131 -3.38 -8.40 1.60
C TYR A 131 -3.57 -8.35 0.09
N HIS A 132 -4.25 -7.31 -0.39
CA HIS A 132 -4.15 -6.82 -1.77
C HIS A 132 -3.67 -5.38 -1.74
N ALA A 133 -3.08 -4.87 -2.82
CA ALA A 133 -2.51 -3.53 -2.81
C ALA A 133 -2.76 -2.75 -4.09
N TYR A 134 -2.64 -1.43 -3.98
CA TYR A 134 -2.69 -0.49 -5.08
C TYR A 134 -1.74 0.69 -4.83
N PRO A 135 -1.28 1.38 -5.89
CA PRO A 135 -0.36 2.49 -5.72
C PRO A 135 -1.04 3.68 -5.04
N VAL A 136 -0.30 4.33 -4.14
CA VAL A 136 -0.67 5.62 -3.54
C VAL A 136 -0.26 6.73 -4.50
N LEU A 137 -1.19 7.58 -4.89
CA LEU A 137 -0.90 8.71 -5.78
C LEU A 137 -0.15 9.83 -5.05
N PRO A 138 0.68 10.62 -5.75
CA PRO A 138 1.50 11.68 -5.13
C PRO A 138 0.73 12.70 -4.28
N ARG A 139 -0.52 12.99 -4.63
CA ARG A 139 -1.34 13.98 -3.92
C ARG A 139 -2.07 13.44 -2.69
N GLU A 140 -1.91 12.15 -2.36
CA GLU A 140 -2.57 11.54 -1.21
C GLU A 140 -1.81 11.87 0.09
N ALA A 141 -2.53 12.30 1.13
CA ALA A 141 -1.92 12.79 2.38
C ALA A 141 -1.02 11.75 3.07
N ILE A 142 -1.34 10.46 2.93
CA ILE A 142 -0.57 9.36 3.53
C ILE A 142 0.86 9.27 2.98
N ALA A 143 1.09 9.73 1.74
CA ALA A 143 2.39 9.61 1.09
C ALA A 143 3.48 10.31 1.90
N ARG A 144 3.21 11.53 2.38
CA ARG A 144 4.16 12.29 3.21
C ARG A 144 4.54 11.56 4.49
N ALA A 145 3.58 10.91 5.15
CA ALA A 145 3.83 10.16 6.38
C ALA A 145 4.65 8.90 6.11
N VAL A 146 4.37 8.19 5.02
CA VAL A 146 5.16 7.03 4.57
C VAL A 146 6.60 7.45 4.25
N ILE A 147 6.79 8.55 3.51
CA ILE A 147 8.13 9.08 3.19
C ILE A 147 8.90 9.41 4.46
N ALA A 148 8.30 10.18 5.37
CA ALA A 148 8.94 10.58 6.62
C ALA A 148 9.40 9.38 7.47
N ARG A 149 8.65 8.26 7.45
CA ARG A 149 9.02 7.04 8.19
C ARG A 149 10.01 6.15 7.45
N TYR A 150 9.89 6.05 6.12
CA TYR A 150 10.70 5.16 5.30
C TYR A 150 12.13 5.67 5.10
N LEU A 151 12.33 6.99 4.97
CA LEU A 151 13.65 7.54 4.69
C LEU A 151 14.69 7.17 5.74
N PRO A 152 14.47 7.38 7.06
CA PRO A 152 15.44 6.97 8.07
C PRO A 152 15.82 5.49 7.96
N TYR A 153 14.82 4.61 7.81
CA TYR A 153 15.03 3.17 7.64
C TYR A 153 15.90 2.84 6.43
N ALA A 154 15.61 3.43 5.26
CA ALA A 154 16.36 3.16 4.04
C ALA A 154 17.82 3.64 4.08
N TYR A 155 18.15 4.59 4.97
CA TYR A 155 19.50 5.08 5.19
C TYR A 155 20.24 4.39 6.35
N GLU A 156 19.61 3.43 7.04
CA GLU A 156 20.27 2.64 8.08
C GLU A 156 21.42 1.80 7.49
N PRO A 157 22.51 1.56 8.25
CA PRO A 157 23.65 0.79 7.75
C PRO A 157 23.30 -0.59 7.21
N GLN A 158 22.28 -1.24 7.77
CA GLN A 158 21.81 -2.57 7.39
C GLN A 158 20.90 -2.57 6.16
N ALA A 159 20.40 -1.40 5.74
CA ALA A 159 19.42 -1.23 4.66
C ALA A 159 19.97 -0.45 3.46
N LYS A 160 21.30 -0.31 3.35
CA LYS A 160 21.97 0.48 2.28
C LYS A 160 21.54 0.13 0.86
N ASN A 161 21.13 -1.11 0.61
CA ASN A 161 20.60 -1.54 -0.69
C ASN A 161 19.27 -0.84 -1.06
N LEU A 162 18.58 -0.21 -0.10
CA LEU A 162 17.33 0.51 -0.29
C LEU A 162 17.53 2.01 -0.58
N VAL A 163 18.74 2.54 -0.50
CA VAL A 163 19.02 3.97 -0.79
C VAL A 163 18.49 4.42 -2.16
N PRO A 164 18.65 3.65 -3.26
CA PRO A 164 18.06 4.03 -4.54
C PRO A 164 16.53 4.16 -4.48
N SER A 165 15.85 3.26 -3.76
CA SER A 165 14.38 3.33 -3.59
C SER A 165 13.95 4.60 -2.86
N ALA A 166 14.74 5.06 -1.88
CA ALA A 166 14.49 6.30 -1.15
C ALA A 166 14.66 7.54 -2.03
N GLN A 167 15.67 7.56 -2.90
CA GLN A 167 15.89 8.64 -3.86
C GLN A 167 14.74 8.72 -4.87
N PHE A 168 14.38 7.60 -5.52
CA PHE A 168 13.26 7.57 -6.45
C PHE A 168 11.92 7.92 -5.79
N LEU A 169 11.73 7.54 -4.53
CA LEU A 169 10.56 7.93 -3.74
C LEU A 169 10.48 9.45 -3.58
N GLN A 170 11.59 10.11 -3.20
CA GLN A 170 11.62 11.56 -3.05
C GLN A 170 11.35 12.27 -4.37
N ASP A 171 11.97 11.83 -5.47
CA ASP A 171 11.76 12.41 -6.81
C ASP A 171 10.31 12.26 -7.29
N ARG A 172 9.65 11.16 -6.92
CA ARG A 172 8.27 10.88 -7.34
C ARG A 172 7.21 11.67 -6.57
N TYR A 173 7.46 11.97 -5.30
CA TYR A 173 6.49 12.55 -4.37
C TYR A 173 6.84 13.97 -3.90
N SER A 174 7.87 14.58 -4.47
CA SER A 174 8.16 16.02 -4.36
C SER A 174 7.20 16.86 -5.22
#